data_AF-A0A081FTQ4-F1
#
_entry.id   AF-A0A081FTQ4-F1
#
_cell.length_a   1.000
_cell.length_b   1.000
_cell.length_c   1.000
_cell.angle_alpha   90.00
_cell.angle_beta   90.00
_cell.angle_gamma   90.00
#
_symmetry.space_group_name_H-M   'P 1'
#
loop_
_entity.id
_entity.type
_entity.pdbx_description
1 polymer ?
#
loop_
_entity_poly.entity_id
_entity_poly.type
_entity_poly.pdbx_seq_one_letter_code
_entity_poly.pdbx_strand_id
1 'polypeptide(L)' 'MAERVGKPHVVVRVATLDDDPGMSPQYHIWTSHNQPWLSYEGLAEFERWQPDRS' A
#
# COMPACT_ATOMS: atom_id res chain seq x y z
N MET A 1 10.14 -9.27 -13.14
CA MET A 1 10.40 -7.83 -12.98
C MET A 1 9.13 -7.08 -13.39
N ALA A 2 8.51 -6.32 -12.49
CA ALA A 2 7.28 -5.57 -12.77
C ALA A 2 7.62 -4.12 -13.13
N GLU A 3 8.34 -3.90 -14.23
CA GLU A 3 8.63 -2.55 -14.70
C GLU A 3 7.47 -1.98 -15.51
N ARG A 4 7.00 -0.79 -15.11
CA ARG A 4 6.11 0.05 -15.90
C ARG A 4 6.86 1.34 -16.23
N VAL A 5 7.54 1.34 -17.38
CA VAL A 5 8.28 2.50 -17.88
C VAL A 5 7.34 3.72 -17.96
N GLY A 6 7.73 4.83 -17.33
CA GLY A 6 6.97 6.09 -17.36
C GLY A 6 5.99 6.33 -16.20
N LYS A 7 5.95 5.47 -15.17
CA LYS A 7 5.22 5.74 -13.92
C LYS A 7 6.21 5.88 -12.75
N PRO A 8 6.16 6.97 -11.96
CA PRO A 8 7.10 7.18 -10.85
C PRO A 8 6.85 6.24 -9.66
N HIS A 9 5.77 5.46 -9.67
CA HIS A 9 5.35 4.61 -8.56
C HIS A 9 5.32 3.14 -8.98
N VAL A 10 5.90 2.29 -8.12
CA VAL A 10 5.84 0.82 -8.23
C VAL A 10 5.19 0.24 -6.98
N VAL A 11 4.51 -0.90 -7.12
CA VAL A 11 3.91 -1.64 -6.00
C VAL A 11 4.74 -2.88 -5.75
N VAL A 12 5.33 -2.99 -4.55
CA VAL A 12 6.14 -4.13 -4.13
C VAL A 12 5.44 -4.80 -2.94
N ARG A 13 5.31 -6.13 -2.98
CA ARG A 13 4.84 -6.89 -1.81
C ARG A 13 6.00 -7.03 -0.84
N VAL A 14 5.88 -6.47 0.35
CA VAL A 14 6.96 -6.44 1.35
C VAL A 14 7.40 -7.84 1.79
N ALA A 15 6.48 -8.82 1.81
CA ALA A 15 6.76 -10.20 2.22
C ALA A 15 7.77 -10.96 1.32
N THR A 16 8.23 -10.38 0.22
CA THR A 16 9.22 -10.99 -0.69
C THR A 16 10.56 -10.25 -0.70
N LEU A 17 10.78 -9.29 0.20
CA LEU A 17 12.03 -8.55 0.28
C LEU A 17 13.01 -9.28 1.23
N ASP A 18 14.26 -9.45 0.79
CA ASP A 18 15.29 -10.13 1.57
C ASP A 18 15.81 -9.26 2.74
N ASP A 19 15.83 -7.93 2.54
CA ASP A 19 16.32 -6.95 3.49
C ASP A 19 15.19 -6.02 4.01
N ASP A 20 15.40 -5.42 5.18
CA ASP A 20 14.48 -4.42 5.74
C ASP A 20 14.42 -3.18 4.82
N PRO A 21 13.22 -2.79 4.31
CA PRO A 21 13.09 -1.61 3.47
C PRO A 21 13.33 -0.29 4.23
N GLY A 22 13.48 -0.31 5.56
CA GLY A 22 13.67 0.88 6.39
C GLY A 22 12.44 1.80 6.44
N MET A 23 11.29 1.29 6.00
CA MET A 23 10.04 2.04 5.88
C MET A 23 8.88 1.23 6.46
N SER A 24 8.10 1.86 7.31
CA SER A 24 6.83 1.30 7.80
C SER A 24 5.65 1.71 6.90
N PRO A 25 4.55 0.93 6.90
CA PRO A 25 3.33 1.32 6.23
C PRO A 25 2.84 2.69 6.71
N GLN A 26 2.44 3.55 5.78
CA GLN A 26 1.98 4.92 6.08
C GLN A 26 0.47 5.06 6.00
N TYR A 27 -0.19 4.21 5.21
CA TYR A 27 -1.62 4.30 4.93
C TYR A 27 -2.24 2.93 4.72
N HIS A 28 -3.50 2.80 5.12
CA HIS A 28 -4.34 1.65 4.82
C HIS A 28 -5.32 2.05 3.71
N ILE A 29 -5.08 1.55 2.50
CA ILE A 29 -5.77 1.98 1.28
C ILE A 29 -6.55 0.81 0.68
N TRP A 30 -7.63 1.11 -0.06
CA TRP A 30 -8.62 0.14 -0.56
C TRP A 30 -9.48 -0.52 0.53
N THR A 31 -9.81 0.21 1.59
CA THR A 31 -10.64 -0.32 2.69
C THR A 31 -12.07 -0.68 2.26
N SER A 32 -12.54 -0.20 1.11
CA SER A 32 -13.81 -0.63 0.50
C SER A 32 -13.87 -2.14 0.21
N HIS A 33 -12.70 -2.80 0.12
CA HIS A 33 -12.59 -4.24 -0.10
C HIS A 33 -12.28 -5.03 1.18
N ASN A 34 -12.21 -4.36 2.34
CA ASN A 34 -11.91 -5.04 3.59
C ASN A 34 -12.99 -6.04 3.94
N GLN A 35 -12.53 -7.19 4.41
CA GLN A 35 -13.42 -8.18 5.01
C GLN A 35 -13.60 -7.82 6.50
N PRO A 36 -14.79 -8.03 7.10
CA PRO A 36 -15.04 -7.66 8.49
C PRO A 36 -14.10 -8.33 9.52
N TRP A 37 -13.43 -9.42 9.15
CA TRP A 37 -12.46 -10.12 9.98
C TRP A 37 -11.01 -9.64 9.81
N LEU A 38 -10.77 -8.66 8.94
CA LEU A 38 -9.46 -8.04 8.74
C LEU A 38 -9.47 -6.64 9.37
N SER A 39 -9.13 -6.58 10.66
CA SER A 39 -8.93 -5.32 11.38
C SER A 39 -7.46 -4.91 11.30
N TYR A 40 -7.21 -3.67 10.87
CA TYR A 40 -5.89 -3.06 10.91
C TYR A 40 -6.00 -1.76 11.72
N GLU A 41 -5.08 -1.53 12.66
CA GLU A 41 -5.13 -0.38 13.56
C GLU A 41 -3.97 0.59 13.31
N GLY A 42 -4.18 1.87 13.62
CA GLY A 42 -3.09 2.85 13.75
C GLY A 42 -2.63 3.56 12.47
N LEU A 43 -3.31 3.37 11.33
CA LEU A 43 -3.01 4.06 10.07
C LEU A 43 -4.22 4.82 9.54
N ALA A 44 -3.99 5.91 8.80
CA ALA A 44 -5.06 6.61 8.10
C ALA A 44 -5.63 5.73 6.99
N GLU A 45 -6.97 5.64 6.96
CA GLU A 45 -7.71 4.72 6.10
C GLU A 45 -8.36 5.43 4.91
N PHE A 46 -8.33 4.79 3.74
CA PHE A 46 -8.97 5.30 2.53
C PHE A 46 -9.62 4.17 1.73
N GLU A 47 -10.85 4.41 1.26
CA GLU A 47 -11.61 3.45 0.46
C GLU A 47 -10.98 3.13 -0.91
N ARG A 48 -10.12 4.03 -1.40
CA ARG A 48 -9.41 3.98 -2.69
C ARG A 48 -8.10 4.77 -2.59
N TRP A 49 -7.36 4.84 -3.69
CA TRP A 49 -6.17 5.71 -3.78
C TRP A 49 -6.49 7.15 -3.34
N GLN A 50 -5.54 7.78 -2.67
CA GLN A 50 -5.72 9.13 -2.13
C GLN A 50 -5.89 10.14 -3.29
N PRO A 51 -6.90 11.01 -3.24
CA PRO A 51 -7.24 11.90 -4.35
C PRO A 51 -6.19 12.99 -4.63
N ASP A 52 -5.31 13.29 -3.67
CA ASP A 52 -4.22 14.28 -3.78
C ASP A 52 -2.91 13.72 -4.36
N ARG A 53 -2.87 12.43 -4.74
CA ARG A 53 -1.66 11.73 -5.24
C ARG A 53 -1.75 11.27 -6.70
N SER A 54 -2.40 12.01 -7.58
CA SER A 54 -2.59 11.65 -9.01
C SER A 54 -1.44 12.05 -9.93
#